data_AF-A0A2M9HJZ4-F1
#
_entry.id   AF-A0A2M9HJZ4-F1
#
_cell.length_a   1.000
_cell.length_b   1.000
_cell.length_c   1.000
_cell.angle_alpha   90.00
_cell.angle_beta   90.00
_cell.angle_gamma   90.00
#
_symmetry.space_group_name_H-M   'P 1'
#
loop_
_entity.id
_entity.type
_entity.pdbx_description
1 polymer ?
#
loop_
_entity_poly.entity_id
_entity_poly.type
_entity_poly.pdbx_seq_one_letter_code
_entity_poly.pdbx_strand_id
1 'polypeptide(L)'
;MANTQKTQQPQQIRSSNHARNQQQAMDALDALQALDTDRAKIATGYAARRTSNIVWIAIVFGLLTFTYWLIPQAWFNRFNLPWNPIWIVAALLAISLLLLTTAILLNSRRQGIAPQWQAPKPAMRSHRYKIAIAVHFFVNFIPPILALAVGFATTAWWSAVAVTLVGAVINGAMEAWECDETVRALQQRTAPELPALDSSTEAHHDIG
;
A
#
# COMPACT_ATOMS: atom_id res chain seq x y z
N MET A 1 -1.60 -78.56 8.85
CA MET A 1 -2.18 -77.27 9.27
C MET A 1 -1.29 -76.75 10.39
N ALA A 2 -0.71 -75.55 10.43
CA ALA A 2 -0.82 -74.34 9.64
C ALA A 2 0.48 -73.50 9.81
N ASN A 3 0.71 -72.59 8.86
CA ASN A 3 1.81 -71.65 8.73
C ASN A 3 2.08 -70.77 9.97
N THR A 4 3.34 -70.67 10.40
CA THR A 4 3.85 -69.57 11.22
C THR A 4 4.21 -68.37 10.33
N GLN A 5 3.25 -67.47 10.17
CA GLN A 5 3.38 -66.25 9.37
C GLN A 5 4.09 -65.15 10.18
N LYS A 6 5.18 -64.63 9.59
CA LYS A 6 6.06 -63.54 10.05
C LYS A 6 5.33 -62.39 10.76
N THR A 7 5.75 -62.10 11.99
CA THR A 7 5.50 -60.82 12.68
C THR A 7 6.70 -59.89 12.46
N GLN A 8 6.77 -59.25 11.30
CA GLN A 8 7.70 -58.14 11.03
C GLN A 8 6.91 -57.02 10.36
N GLN A 9 6.18 -56.21 11.13
CA GLN A 9 5.65 -54.93 10.66
C GLN A 9 5.15 -54.09 11.84
N PRO A 10 6.06 -53.41 12.56
CA PRO A 10 5.75 -52.05 12.99
C PRO A 10 6.77 -50.99 12.53
N GLN A 11 8.00 -51.39 12.18
CA GLN A 11 9.08 -50.44 11.86
C GLN A 11 8.98 -49.85 10.44
N GLN A 12 8.41 -50.58 9.48
CA GLN A 12 8.32 -50.14 8.09
C GLN A 12 7.23 -49.07 7.86
N ILE A 13 6.21 -49.00 8.73
CA ILE A 13 5.11 -48.03 8.66
C ILE A 13 5.51 -46.69 9.29
N ARG A 14 6.40 -46.70 10.30
CA ARG A 14 6.92 -45.46 10.91
C ARG A 14 7.86 -44.70 9.97
N SER A 15 8.72 -45.41 9.23
CA SER A 15 9.61 -44.81 8.24
C SER A 15 8.87 -44.30 7.00
N SER A 16 7.83 -44.99 6.53
CA SER A 16 6.99 -44.50 5.43
C SER A 16 6.22 -43.22 5.78
N ASN A 17 5.77 -43.08 7.03
CA ASN A 17 5.12 -41.87 7.50
C ASN A 17 6.10 -40.69 7.68
N HIS A 18 7.34 -40.95 8.11
CA HIS A 18 8.38 -39.92 8.16
C HIS A 18 8.81 -39.44 6.76
N ALA A 19 8.99 -40.36 5.82
CA ALA A 19 9.33 -40.02 4.44
C ALA A 19 8.19 -39.24 3.74
N ARG A 20 6.92 -39.63 3.97
CA ARG A 20 5.74 -38.91 3.44
C ARG A 20 5.60 -37.51 4.06
N ASN A 21 5.90 -37.36 5.35
CA ASN A 21 5.89 -36.06 6.02
C ASN A 21 7.05 -35.15 5.55
N GLN A 22 8.23 -35.71 5.29
CA GLN A 22 9.36 -34.97 4.71
C GLN A 22 9.05 -34.49 3.29
N GLN A 23 8.46 -35.35 2.45
CA GLN A 23 8.02 -34.95 1.11
C GLN A 23 6.99 -33.82 1.17
N GLN A 24 5.97 -33.93 2.03
CA GLN A 24 4.97 -32.87 2.23
C GLN A 24 5.58 -31.57 2.77
N ALA A 25 6.61 -31.65 3.61
CA ALA A 25 7.31 -30.48 4.11
C ALA A 25 8.12 -29.79 3.00
N MET A 26 8.77 -30.55 2.10
CA MET A 26 9.45 -29.97 0.94
C MET A 26 8.46 -29.36 -0.06
N ASP A 27 7.35 -30.05 -0.36
CA ASP A 27 6.30 -29.52 -1.24
C ASP A 27 5.70 -28.22 -0.66
N ALA A 28 5.57 -28.13 0.67
CA ALA A 28 5.12 -26.92 1.34
C ALA A 28 6.16 -25.79 1.27
N LEU A 29 7.46 -26.09 1.35
CA LEU A 29 8.53 -25.10 1.18
C LEU A 29 8.59 -24.58 -0.25
N ASP A 30 8.46 -25.46 -1.25
CA ASP A 30 8.40 -25.06 -2.67
C ASP A 30 7.17 -24.18 -2.94
N ALA A 31 6.01 -24.53 -2.37
CA ALA A 31 4.82 -23.69 -2.46
C ALA A 31 5.01 -22.31 -1.80
N LEU A 32 5.68 -22.24 -0.64
CA LEU A 32 6.02 -20.97 0.02
C LEU A 32 7.02 -20.14 -0.80
N GLN A 33 8.00 -20.78 -1.45
CA GLN A 33 8.96 -20.10 -2.31
C GLN A 33 8.32 -19.56 -3.59
N ALA A 34 7.39 -20.31 -4.18
CA ALA A 34 6.57 -19.83 -5.30
C ALA A 34 5.72 -18.61 -4.89
N LEU A 35 5.09 -18.67 -3.72
CA LEU A 35 4.33 -17.54 -3.15
C LEU A 35 5.20 -16.30 -2.89
N ASP A 36 6.40 -16.47 -2.34
CA ASP A 36 7.33 -15.36 -2.12
C ASP A 36 7.82 -14.76 -3.46
N THR A 37 8.03 -15.59 -4.49
CA THR A 37 8.38 -15.14 -5.84
C THR A 37 7.25 -14.32 -6.48
N ASP A 38 6.01 -14.78 -6.36
CA ASP A 38 4.83 -14.05 -6.85
C ASP A 38 4.64 -12.73 -6.11
N ARG A 39 4.85 -12.69 -4.79
CA ARG A 39 4.80 -11.44 -4.02
C ARG A 39 5.88 -10.46 -4.42
N ALA A 40 7.11 -10.94 -4.66
CA ALA A 40 8.20 -10.10 -5.16
C ALA A 40 7.85 -9.48 -6.52
N LYS A 41 7.22 -10.25 -7.42
CA LYS A 41 6.73 -9.76 -8.72
C LYS A 41 5.63 -8.70 -8.57
N ILE A 42 4.74 -8.85 -7.59
CA ILE A 42 3.73 -7.83 -7.28
C ILE A 42 4.43 -6.56 -6.75
N ALA A 43 5.37 -6.70 -5.81
CA ALA A 43 6.10 -5.58 -5.21
C ALA A 43 6.86 -4.75 -6.25
N THR A 44 7.53 -5.39 -7.22
CA THR A 44 8.20 -4.67 -8.32
C THR A 44 7.20 -3.92 -9.20
N GLY A 45 6.00 -4.47 -9.41
CA GLY A 45 4.92 -3.79 -10.11
C GLY A 45 4.45 -2.51 -9.41
N TYR A 46 4.37 -2.50 -8.08
CA TYR A 46 4.08 -1.29 -7.29
C TYR A 46 5.23 -0.28 -7.37
N ALA A 47 6.47 -0.72 -7.16
CA ALA A 47 7.65 0.15 -7.20
C ALA A 47 7.82 0.84 -8.56
N ALA A 48 7.60 0.13 -9.67
CA ALA A 48 7.68 0.68 -11.02
C ALA A 48 6.66 1.80 -11.29
N ARG A 49 5.55 1.82 -10.55
CA ARG A 49 4.45 2.80 -10.72
C ARG A 49 4.49 3.93 -9.70
N ARG A 50 5.31 3.81 -8.66
CA ARG A 50 5.47 4.77 -7.56
C ARG A 50 5.50 6.21 -8.05
N THR A 51 6.44 6.55 -8.91
CA THR A 51 6.60 7.93 -9.42
C THR A 51 5.37 8.41 -10.17
N SER A 52 4.76 7.56 -11.02
CA SER A 52 3.56 7.92 -11.76
C SER A 52 2.39 8.19 -10.83
N ASN A 53 2.19 7.38 -9.79
CA ASN A 53 1.09 7.56 -8.83
C ASN A 53 1.29 8.82 -7.98
N ILE A 54 2.51 9.03 -7.48
CA ILE A 54 2.86 10.23 -6.69
C ILE A 54 2.57 11.50 -7.48
N VAL A 55 3.05 11.58 -8.73
CA VAL A 55 2.82 12.76 -9.59
C VAL A 55 1.32 12.98 -9.81
N TRP A 56 0.57 11.90 -10.04
CA TRP A 56 -0.86 11.99 -10.27
C TRP A 56 -1.62 12.50 -9.06
N ILE A 57 -1.36 11.94 -7.88
CA ILE A 57 -1.97 12.37 -6.62
C ILE A 57 -1.58 13.80 -6.27
N ALA A 58 -0.31 14.17 -6.48
CA ALA A 58 0.15 15.54 -6.30
C ALA A 58 -0.63 16.53 -7.17
N ILE A 59 -0.92 16.18 -8.44
CA ILE A 59 -1.73 17.02 -9.33
C ILE A 59 -3.18 17.15 -8.82
N VAL A 60 -3.82 16.05 -8.45
CA VAL A 60 -5.21 16.05 -7.95
C VAL A 60 -5.34 16.87 -6.69
N PHE A 61 -4.50 16.59 -5.70
CA PHE A 61 -4.60 17.26 -4.41
C PHE A 61 -4.07 18.69 -4.47
N GLY A 62 -3.12 18.99 -5.35
CA GLY A 62 -2.75 20.36 -5.68
C GLY A 62 -3.98 21.12 -6.22
N LEU A 63 -4.66 20.57 -7.23
CA LEU A 63 -5.86 21.18 -7.80
C LEU A 63 -6.99 21.32 -6.78
N LEU A 64 -7.21 20.30 -5.94
CA LEU A 64 -8.21 20.34 -4.88
C LEU A 64 -7.89 21.45 -3.86
N THR A 65 -6.63 21.55 -3.45
CA THR A 65 -6.17 22.57 -2.49
C THR A 65 -6.31 23.98 -3.08
N PHE A 66 -5.94 24.16 -4.35
CA PHE A 66 -6.21 25.40 -5.08
C PHE A 66 -7.70 25.76 -5.10
N THR A 67 -8.54 24.76 -5.37
CA THR A 67 -9.99 24.93 -5.44
C THR A 67 -10.56 25.40 -4.09
N TYR A 68 -10.07 24.85 -2.98
CA TYR A 68 -10.46 25.28 -1.64
C TYR A 68 -10.01 26.70 -1.32
N TRP A 69 -8.81 27.09 -1.73
CA TRP A 69 -8.36 28.48 -1.64
C TRP A 69 -9.23 29.44 -2.46
N LEU A 70 -9.78 28.97 -3.59
CA LEU A 70 -10.61 29.77 -4.49
C LEU A 70 -12.02 30.01 -3.95
N ILE A 71 -12.54 29.13 -3.07
CA ILE A 71 -13.91 29.21 -2.51
C ILE A 71 -14.20 30.61 -1.93
N PRO A 72 -13.39 31.18 -1.01
CA PRO A 72 -13.68 32.48 -0.42
C PRO A 72 -13.52 33.61 -1.45
N GLN A 73 -12.58 33.48 -2.40
CA GLN A 73 -12.41 34.48 -3.46
C GLN A 73 -13.65 34.57 -4.34
N ALA A 74 -14.24 33.42 -4.66
CA ALA A 74 -15.45 33.34 -5.44
C ALA A 74 -16.68 33.80 -4.64
N TRP A 75 -16.80 33.35 -3.39
CA TRP A 75 -17.93 33.69 -2.51
C TRP A 75 -18.08 35.20 -2.30
N PHE A 76 -16.97 35.90 -2.10
CA PHE A 76 -16.95 37.36 -1.93
C PHE A 76 -16.83 38.13 -3.25
N ASN A 77 -16.89 37.46 -4.40
CA ASN A 77 -16.68 38.04 -5.73
C ASN A 77 -15.44 38.96 -5.83
N ARG A 78 -14.33 38.57 -5.20
CA ARG A 78 -13.10 39.39 -5.14
C ARG A 78 -12.41 39.58 -6.50
N PHE A 79 -12.86 38.86 -7.52
CA PHE A 79 -12.43 39.02 -8.92
C PHE A 79 -13.19 40.12 -9.68
N ASN A 80 -14.19 40.77 -9.05
CA ASN A 80 -15.03 41.80 -9.66
C ASN A 80 -15.66 41.37 -10.98
N LEU A 81 -16.12 40.12 -11.05
CA LEU A 81 -16.79 39.60 -12.25
C LEU A 81 -18.27 40.02 -12.25
N PRO A 82 -18.85 40.29 -13.43
CA PRO A 82 -20.25 40.68 -13.55
C PRO A 82 -21.24 39.53 -13.26
N TRP A 83 -20.74 38.31 -13.05
CA TRP A 83 -21.48 37.09 -12.75
C TRP A 83 -20.84 36.37 -11.55
N ASN A 84 -21.59 35.47 -10.90
CA ASN A 84 -21.10 34.78 -9.71
C ASN A 84 -20.01 33.74 -10.06
N PRO A 85 -18.74 33.93 -9.63
CA PRO A 85 -17.63 33.03 -9.96
C PRO A 85 -17.70 31.64 -9.31
N ILE A 86 -18.73 31.35 -8.50
CA ILE A 86 -18.92 30.03 -7.87
C ILE A 86 -18.94 28.87 -8.88
N TRP A 87 -19.36 29.11 -10.12
CA TRP A 87 -19.35 28.09 -11.18
C TRP A 87 -17.94 27.62 -11.54
N ILE A 88 -16.93 28.49 -11.42
CA ILE A 88 -15.52 28.10 -11.62
C ILE A 88 -15.12 27.11 -10.54
N VAL A 89 -15.48 27.38 -9.28
CA VAL A 89 -15.20 26.48 -8.15
C VAL A 89 -15.89 25.14 -8.36
N ALA A 90 -17.17 25.14 -8.75
CA ALA A 90 -17.93 23.92 -9.02
C ALA A 90 -17.30 23.10 -10.16
N ALA A 91 -16.87 23.75 -11.25
CA ALA A 91 -16.19 23.11 -12.36
C ALA A 91 -14.85 22.49 -11.94
N LEU A 92 -14.05 23.21 -11.14
CA LEU A 92 -12.77 22.70 -10.64
C LEU A 92 -12.93 21.52 -9.67
N LEU A 93 -13.96 21.55 -8.81
CA LEU A 93 -14.33 20.40 -7.97
C LEU A 93 -14.73 19.20 -8.82
N ALA A 94 -15.58 19.40 -9.83
CA ALA A 94 -16.00 18.35 -10.74
C ALA A 94 -14.80 17.75 -11.51
N ILE A 95 -13.89 18.60 -12.01
CA ILE A 95 -12.65 18.16 -12.67
C ILE A 95 -11.78 17.37 -11.69
N SER A 96 -11.62 17.83 -10.45
CA SER A 96 -10.84 17.12 -9.43
C SER A 96 -11.41 15.72 -9.14
N LEU A 97 -12.74 15.59 -9.05
CA LEU A 97 -13.43 14.31 -8.86
C LEU A 97 -13.31 13.39 -10.08
N LEU A 98 -13.45 13.95 -11.29
CA LEU A 98 -13.25 13.20 -12.54
C LEU A 98 -11.81 12.70 -12.66
N LEU A 99 -10.85 13.54 -12.29
CA LEU A 99 -9.46 13.18 -12.25
C LEU A 99 -9.23 12.04 -11.26
N LEU A 100 -9.69 12.17 -10.01
CA LEU A 100 -9.57 11.11 -9.00
C LEU A 100 -10.18 9.79 -9.49
N THR A 101 -11.37 9.85 -10.08
CA THR A 101 -12.04 8.67 -10.66
C THR A 101 -11.22 8.05 -11.80
N THR A 102 -10.65 8.87 -12.67
CA THR A 102 -9.77 8.44 -13.76
C THR A 102 -8.51 7.75 -13.24
N ALA A 103 -7.89 8.29 -12.19
CA ALA A 103 -6.74 7.67 -11.55
C ALA A 103 -7.07 6.28 -11.01
N ILE A 104 -8.21 6.15 -10.33
CA ILE A 104 -8.71 4.88 -9.80
C ILE A 104 -8.94 3.87 -10.94
N LEU A 105 -9.59 4.30 -12.02
CA LEU A 105 -9.89 3.43 -13.17
C LEU A 105 -8.62 2.99 -13.91
N LEU A 106 -7.66 3.90 -14.09
CA LEU A 106 -6.36 3.58 -14.70
C LEU A 106 -5.55 2.63 -13.81
N ASN A 107 -5.52 2.87 -12.50
CA ASN A 107 -4.76 2.05 -11.56
C ASN A 107 -5.35 0.63 -11.48
N SER A 108 -6.68 0.50 -11.41
CA SER A 108 -7.37 -0.81 -11.43
C SER A 108 -7.13 -1.58 -12.73
N ARG A 109 -7.28 -0.94 -13.90
CA ARG A 109 -6.96 -1.57 -15.20
C ARG A 109 -5.52 -2.05 -15.28
N ARG A 110 -4.57 -1.24 -14.80
CA ARG A 110 -3.15 -1.58 -14.83
C ARG A 110 -2.80 -2.72 -13.86
N GLN A 111 -3.55 -2.91 -12.78
CA GLN A 111 -3.29 -4.00 -11.82
C GLN A 111 -3.84 -5.36 -12.29
N GLY A 112 -4.61 -5.42 -13.39
CA GLY A 112 -5.08 -6.69 -13.97
C GLY A 112 -6.09 -7.43 -13.10
N ILE A 113 -6.67 -6.73 -12.14
CA ILE A 113 -7.54 -7.26 -11.11
C ILE A 113 -8.84 -6.43 -11.18
N ALA A 114 -10.00 -7.05 -10.90
CA ALA A 114 -11.24 -6.33 -10.59
C ALA A 114 -10.94 -5.16 -9.63
N PRO A 115 -11.76 -4.10 -9.56
CA PRO A 115 -11.53 -2.97 -8.66
C PRO A 115 -11.70 -3.42 -7.19
N GLN A 116 -10.82 -4.28 -6.70
CA GLN A 116 -10.64 -4.53 -5.29
C GLN A 116 -9.77 -3.40 -4.81
N TRP A 117 -10.46 -2.42 -4.21
CA TRP A 117 -10.00 -1.31 -3.38
C TRP A 117 -9.11 -1.72 -2.19
N GLN A 118 -8.59 -2.94 -2.22
CA GLN A 118 -7.89 -3.58 -1.13
C GLN A 118 -6.49 -3.90 -1.61
N ALA A 119 -5.50 -3.28 -0.98
CA ALA A 119 -4.12 -3.69 -1.11
C ALA A 119 -3.99 -5.21 -0.86
N PRO A 120 -2.93 -5.85 -1.39
CA PRO A 120 -2.75 -7.28 -1.25
C PRO A 120 -2.93 -7.72 0.22
N LYS A 121 -3.68 -8.80 0.45
CA LYS A 121 -3.92 -9.38 1.79
C LYS A 121 -2.70 -9.38 2.73
N PRO A 122 -1.47 -9.74 2.28
CA PRO A 122 -0.28 -9.63 3.14
C PRO A 122 0.01 -8.21 3.63
N ALA A 123 -0.14 -7.18 2.78
CA ALA A 123 0.05 -5.78 3.17
C ALA A 123 -1.00 -5.33 4.20
N MET A 124 -2.27 -5.73 4.01
CA MET A 124 -3.35 -5.42 4.95
C MET A 124 -3.15 -6.04 6.35
N ARG A 125 -2.31 -7.07 6.47
CA ARG A 125 -1.97 -7.68 7.77
C ARG A 125 -0.91 -6.87 8.53
N SER A 126 -0.09 -6.08 7.84
CA SER A 126 0.94 -5.23 8.45
C SER A 126 0.30 -4.11 9.29
N HIS A 127 0.70 -4.01 10.56
CA HIS A 127 0.28 -2.91 11.43
C HIS A 127 0.77 -1.54 10.93
N ARG A 128 2.00 -1.50 10.40
CA ARG A 128 2.60 -0.27 9.88
C ARG A 128 1.86 0.24 8.64
N TYR A 129 1.42 -0.67 7.77
CA TYR A 129 0.57 -0.34 6.63
C TYR A 129 -0.78 0.27 7.05
N LYS A 130 -1.42 -0.30 8.09
CA LYS A 130 -2.67 0.26 8.63
C LYS A 130 -2.49 1.67 9.19
N ILE A 131 -1.37 1.92 9.89
CA ILE A 131 -1.03 3.27 10.36
C ILE A 131 -0.84 4.21 9.17
N ALA A 132 -0.09 3.80 8.16
CA ALA A 132 0.18 4.63 6.99
C ALA A 132 -1.12 5.05 6.28
N ILE A 133 -2.05 4.13 6.02
CA ILE A 133 -3.37 4.47 5.46
C ILE A 133 -4.13 5.43 6.38
N ALA A 134 -4.19 5.13 7.68
CA ALA A 134 -4.94 5.97 8.61
C ALA A 134 -4.40 7.40 8.63
N VAL A 135 -3.07 7.56 8.69
CA VAL A 135 -2.42 8.86 8.62
C VAL A 135 -2.70 9.53 7.28
N HIS A 136 -2.53 8.83 6.16
CA HIS A 136 -2.80 9.38 4.82
C HIS A 136 -4.24 9.89 4.72
N PHE A 137 -5.22 9.13 5.22
CA PHE A 137 -6.62 9.54 5.27
C PHE A 137 -6.81 10.87 6.01
N PHE A 138 -6.22 11.04 7.21
CA PHE A 138 -6.35 12.29 7.95
C PHE A 138 -5.61 13.45 7.28
N VAL A 139 -4.42 13.18 6.73
CA VAL A 139 -3.60 14.18 6.05
C VAL A 139 -4.29 14.75 4.82
N ASN A 140 -5.11 13.96 4.10
CA ASN A 140 -5.85 14.42 2.93
C ASN A 140 -6.75 15.66 3.19
N PHE A 141 -7.21 15.85 4.43
CA PHE A 141 -8.10 16.97 4.78
C PHE A 141 -7.34 18.22 5.24
N ILE A 142 -6.11 18.07 5.71
CA ILE A 142 -5.36 19.19 6.32
C ILE A 142 -5.05 20.29 5.28
N PRO A 143 -4.45 19.99 4.10
CA PRO A 143 -4.12 21.05 3.13
C PRO A 143 -5.36 21.78 2.58
N PRO A 144 -6.47 21.13 2.20
CA PRO A 144 -7.67 21.83 1.76
C PRO A 144 -8.26 22.77 2.83
N ILE A 145 -8.32 22.34 4.10
CA ILE A 145 -8.83 23.17 5.20
C ILE A 145 -7.92 24.39 5.42
N LEU A 146 -6.60 24.19 5.44
CA LEU A 146 -5.64 25.29 5.56
C LEU A 146 -5.75 26.26 4.37
N ALA A 147 -5.89 25.74 3.15
CA ALA A 147 -6.06 26.56 1.96
C ALA A 147 -7.33 27.40 1.99
N LEU A 148 -8.43 26.83 2.49
CA LEU A 148 -9.67 27.57 2.73
C LEU A 148 -9.45 28.72 3.72
N ALA A 149 -8.80 28.44 4.87
CA ALA A 149 -8.49 29.46 5.87
C ALA A 149 -7.60 30.58 5.32
N VAL A 150 -6.56 30.22 4.54
CA VAL A 150 -5.69 31.18 3.85
C VAL A 150 -6.47 32.01 2.83
N GLY A 151 -7.38 31.41 2.06
CA GLY A 151 -8.23 32.14 1.11
C GLY A 151 -9.17 33.15 1.79
N PHE A 152 -9.65 32.85 3.00
CA PHE A 152 -10.39 33.82 3.80
C PHE A 152 -9.50 34.99 4.24
N ALA A 153 -8.31 34.67 4.75
CA ALA A 153 -7.38 35.62 5.34
C ALA A 153 -6.67 36.54 4.32
N THR A 154 -6.44 36.08 3.08
CA THR A 154 -5.70 36.84 2.07
C THR A 154 -6.27 36.69 0.66
N THR A 155 -6.03 37.71 -0.17
CA THR A 155 -6.34 37.74 -1.60
C THR A 155 -5.09 37.57 -2.47
N ALA A 156 -3.92 37.45 -1.85
CA ALA A 156 -2.66 37.47 -2.57
C ALA A 156 -2.52 36.21 -3.43
N TRP A 157 -2.28 36.39 -4.74
CA TRP A 157 -2.18 35.30 -5.71
C TRP A 157 -1.05 34.31 -5.37
N TRP A 158 0.05 34.78 -4.76
CA TRP A 158 1.16 33.92 -4.35
C TRP A 158 0.76 32.92 -3.27
N SER A 159 -0.22 33.27 -2.42
CA SER A 159 -0.72 32.36 -1.38
C SER A 159 -1.43 31.15 -1.98
N ALA A 160 -2.11 31.33 -3.12
CA ALA A 160 -2.73 30.25 -3.87
C ALA A 160 -1.68 29.25 -4.36
N VAL A 161 -0.55 29.75 -4.90
CA VAL A 161 0.56 28.92 -5.36
C VAL A 161 1.19 28.17 -4.17
N ALA A 162 1.43 28.85 -3.06
CA ALA A 162 2.02 28.26 -1.87
C ALA A 162 1.18 27.11 -1.30
N VAL A 163 -0.12 27.32 -1.07
CA VAL A 163 -0.99 26.26 -0.50
C VAL A 163 -1.16 25.09 -1.48
N THR A 164 -1.23 25.38 -2.78
CA THR A 164 -1.31 24.35 -3.83
C THR A 164 -0.07 23.45 -3.82
N LEU A 165 1.12 24.04 -3.77
CA LEU A 165 2.37 23.29 -3.71
C LEU A 165 2.47 22.48 -2.40
N VAL A 166 2.11 23.07 -1.27
CA VAL A 166 2.10 22.37 0.02
C VAL A 166 1.16 21.17 -0.01
N GLY A 167 -0.07 21.35 -0.53
CA GLY A 167 -1.03 20.26 -0.68
C GLY A 167 -0.53 19.16 -1.62
N ALA A 168 0.05 19.52 -2.76
CA ALA A 168 0.62 18.57 -3.71
C ALA A 168 1.78 17.76 -3.11
N VAL A 169 2.73 18.43 -2.43
CA VAL A 169 3.90 17.79 -1.84
C VAL A 169 3.52 16.87 -0.68
N ILE A 170 2.64 17.32 0.22
CA ILE A 170 2.22 16.52 1.37
C ILE A 170 1.52 15.24 0.90
N ASN A 171 0.55 15.33 -0.01
CA ASN A 171 -0.17 14.15 -0.49
C ASN A 171 0.72 13.25 -1.36
N GLY A 172 1.61 13.83 -2.17
CA GLY A 172 2.61 13.07 -2.91
C GLY A 172 3.57 12.29 -2.00
N ALA A 173 4.01 12.89 -0.89
CA ALA A 173 4.85 12.23 0.10
C ALA A 173 4.12 11.09 0.84
N MET A 174 2.82 11.25 1.12
CA MET A 174 2.00 10.20 1.72
C MET A 174 1.77 9.02 0.79
N GLU A 175 1.51 9.27 -0.50
CA GLU A 175 1.45 8.20 -1.49
C GLU A 175 2.78 7.45 -1.61
N ALA A 176 3.90 8.18 -1.59
CA ALA A 176 5.22 7.56 -1.61
C ALA A 176 5.44 6.63 -0.40
N TRP A 177 5.04 7.09 0.78
CA TRP A 177 5.16 6.31 2.01
C TRP A 177 4.25 5.08 2.02
N GLU A 178 2.99 5.21 1.58
CA GLU A 178 2.06 4.08 1.45
C GLU A 178 2.59 3.02 0.47
N CYS A 179 3.16 3.47 -0.66
CA CYS A 179 3.79 2.58 -1.63
C CYS A 179 4.99 1.84 -1.03
N ASP A 180 5.88 2.55 -0.33
CA ASP A 180 7.07 1.96 0.29
C ASP A 180 6.68 0.92 1.35
N GLU A 181 5.65 1.20 2.15
CA GLU A 181 5.15 0.28 3.16
C GLU A 181 4.43 -0.94 2.54
N THR A 182 3.74 -0.76 1.41
CA THR A 182 3.16 -1.86 0.63
C THR A 182 4.24 -2.78 0.08
N VAL A 183 5.28 -2.22 -0.54
CA VAL A 183 6.43 -2.96 -1.07
C VAL A 183 7.14 -3.71 0.05
N ARG A 184 7.37 -3.05 1.19
CA ARG A 184 7.98 -3.66 2.39
C ARG A 184 7.18 -4.85 2.89
N ALA A 185 5.85 -4.70 3.03
CA ALA A 185 4.99 -5.77 3.53
C ALA A 185 4.87 -6.94 2.53
N LEU A 186 4.97 -6.68 1.23
CA LEU A 186 5.02 -7.73 0.20
C LEU A 186 6.34 -8.50 0.17
N GLN A 187 7.46 -7.83 0.47
CA GLN A 187 8.79 -8.42 0.49
C GLN A 187 9.12 -9.17 1.80
N GLN A 188 8.31 -9.03 2.85
CA GLN A 188 8.46 -9.82 4.06
C GLN A 188 8.23 -11.31 3.73
N ARG A 189 9.30 -12.11 3.86
CA ARG A 189 9.28 -13.57 3.61
C ARG A 189 8.25 -14.25 4.51
N THR A 190 7.59 -15.27 3.97
CA THR A 190 6.61 -16.07 4.71
C THR A 190 7.26 -17.17 5.56
N ALA A 191 8.50 -17.54 5.26
CA ALA A 191 9.22 -18.55 6.00
C ALA A 191 9.44 -18.10 7.46
N PRO A 192 9.24 -18.99 8.46
CA PRO A 192 9.82 -18.75 9.76
C PRO A 192 11.33 -18.54 9.55
N GLU A 193 11.93 -17.58 10.25
CA GLU A 193 13.37 -17.68 10.51
C GLU A 193 13.60 -19.12 10.95
N LEU A 194 14.44 -19.88 10.24
CA LEU A 194 14.89 -21.15 10.78
C LEU A 194 15.36 -20.79 12.20
N PRO A 195 14.76 -21.37 13.27
CA PRO A 195 15.40 -21.24 14.57
C PRO A 195 16.82 -21.71 14.34
N ALA A 196 17.79 -21.03 14.95
CA ALA A 196 19.19 -21.40 14.93
C ALA A 196 19.37 -22.88 15.37
N LEU A 197 19.08 -23.81 14.47
CA LEU A 197 19.63 -25.15 14.42
C LEU A 197 21.07 -24.89 14.03
N ASP A 198 21.87 -24.66 15.06
CA ASP A 198 23.32 -24.83 15.15
C ASP A 198 23.93 -23.82 16.13
N SER A 199 23.36 -23.73 17.34
CA SER A 199 24.13 -23.21 18.50
C SER A 199 23.93 -24.02 19.78
N SER A 200 23.01 -25.00 19.80
CA SER A 200 22.82 -25.90 20.94
C SER A 200 23.37 -27.32 20.71
N THR A 201 23.98 -27.59 19.55
CA THR A 201 24.61 -28.87 19.19
C THR A 201 26.12 -28.91 19.43
N GLU A 202 26.74 -27.80 19.89
CA GLU A 202 28.20 -27.67 20.03
C GLU A 202 28.66 -27.40 21.48
N ALA A 203 27.91 -27.88 22.47
CA ALA A 203 28.31 -27.72 23.87
C ALA A 203 27.85 -28.86 24.79
N HIS A 204 27.89 -30.12 24.35
CA HIS A 204 27.88 -31.27 25.27
C HIS A 204 28.52 -32.51 24.64
N HIS A 205 29.84 -32.46 24.46
CA HIS A 205 30.67 -33.66 24.49
C HIS A 205 31.97 -33.34 25.22
N ASP A 206 32.19 -34.07 26.31
CA ASP A 206 33.41 -34.29 27.11
C ASP A 206 34.27 -33.06 27.47
N ILE A 207 34.50 -32.84 28.78
CA ILE A 207 35.78 -33.13 29.48
C ILE A 207 35.52 -33.19 31.00
N GLY A 208 35.95 -34.27 31.68
CA GLY A 208 36.40 -34.26 33.08
C GLY A 208 35.51 -34.93 34.12
#